data_AF-A0A7X7TSW7-F1
#
_entry.id   AF-A0A7X7TSW7-F1
#
_cell.length_a   1.000
_cell.length_b   1.000
_cell.length_c   1.000
_cell.angle_alpha   90.00
_cell.angle_beta   90.00
_cell.angle_gamma   90.00
#
_symmetry.space_group_name_H-M   'P 1'
#
loop_
_entity.id
_entity.type
_entity.pdbx_description
1 polymer ?
#
loop_
_entity_poly.entity_id
_entity_poly.type
_entity_poly.pdbx_seq_one_letter_code
_entity_poly.pdbx_strand_id
1 'polypeptide(L)'
;MGFVKRVVLDEIRLHLEKPEITVIIGPRQCGKTTIMKILENELNARGRKTLFLNLDVEEDMAHFSSQNDLLRKIELEIGSEGYVFIDEIQRKENAGRFLKGIYDMNRPYKFIVSGLGSIELKGELQESLAGRKRIFEVSTISFEEFVNYKTDYRYEGKLKHFFEIEKAKTHSLLEEYLNFGGYPRVILEQESKEKREIIREIYQSYIERDITYLLHIARPEQFSLLVKVLSLLDGKILNLSNLSSEVGISIKTVKQYLWYLEKTYIIDTVSPFSTNPAKELTKAPICYFKDIGLRNYAAGEFGNISDYGFAFQNFIYLQLSELAKRYDFSIHFWRTKDRAEVDFILQKGRQIIPIEVNYKNINTFEITKAMRNFIERYNPEAAAVINISSFHEESIANTKTSLLPFYKLKTFVEENFSSQTNNDTLK
;
A
#
# COMPACT_ATOMS: atom_id res chain seq x y z
N MET A 1 0.54 -22.97 11.74
CA MET A 1 0.91 -21.65 11.20
C MET A 1 -0.17 -20.67 11.59
N GLY A 2 0.16 -19.58 12.28
CA GLY A 2 -0.80 -18.52 12.57
C GLY A 2 -1.20 -17.79 11.28
N PHE A 3 -2.44 -17.28 11.23
CA PHE A 3 -2.96 -16.52 10.10
C PHE A 3 -3.61 -15.23 10.61
N VAL A 4 -3.36 -14.13 9.91
CA VAL A 4 -4.00 -12.84 10.16
C VAL A 4 -5.10 -12.62 9.13
N LYS A 5 -6.34 -12.48 9.60
CA LYS A 5 -7.51 -12.23 8.76
C LYS A 5 -7.30 -10.97 7.94
N ARG A 6 -7.57 -11.06 6.63
CA ARG A 6 -7.35 -9.96 5.68
C ARG A 6 -8.67 -9.36 5.24
N VAL A 7 -8.81 -8.03 5.32
CA VAL A 7 -10.02 -7.31 4.90
C VAL A 7 -10.30 -7.51 3.40
N VAL A 8 -9.24 -7.54 2.58
CA VAL A 8 -9.34 -7.74 1.12
C VAL A 8 -9.99 -9.07 0.72
N LEU A 9 -10.02 -10.07 1.60
CA LEU A 9 -10.67 -11.36 1.32
C LEU A 9 -12.16 -11.17 1.04
N ASP A 10 -12.85 -10.29 1.76
CA ASP A 10 -14.28 -10.07 1.58
C ASP A 10 -14.57 -9.46 0.21
N GLU A 11 -13.75 -8.52 -0.24
CA GLU A 11 -13.87 -7.92 -1.57
C GLU A 11 -13.58 -8.94 -2.69
N ILE A 12 -12.57 -9.80 -2.51
CA ILE A 12 -12.24 -10.84 -3.49
C ILE A 12 -13.36 -11.89 -3.56
N ARG A 13 -13.91 -12.32 -2.41
CA ARG A 13 -15.03 -13.28 -2.34
C ARG A 13 -16.23 -12.80 -3.15
N LEU A 14 -16.60 -11.53 -3.04
CA LEU A 14 -17.68 -10.93 -3.82
C LEU A 14 -17.42 -10.94 -5.33
N HIS A 15 -16.15 -10.93 -5.73
CA HIS A 15 -15.73 -10.94 -7.13
C HIS A 15 -15.56 -12.34 -7.73
N LEU A 16 -15.56 -13.40 -6.93
CA LEU A 16 -15.38 -14.77 -7.44
C LEU A 16 -16.48 -15.17 -8.43
N GLU A 17 -17.68 -14.65 -8.28
CA GLU A 17 -18.83 -14.91 -9.16
C GLU A 17 -18.89 -14.00 -10.40
N LYS A 18 -17.92 -13.10 -10.57
CA LYS A 18 -17.83 -12.19 -11.73
C LYS A 18 -17.00 -12.81 -12.86
N PRO A 19 -17.29 -12.55 -14.13
CA PRO A 19 -16.56 -13.17 -15.24
C PRO A 19 -15.10 -12.72 -15.32
N GLU A 20 -14.78 -11.47 -14.96
CA GLU A 20 -13.45 -10.86 -15.06
C GLU A 20 -12.39 -11.64 -14.27
N ILE A 21 -11.16 -11.71 -14.78
CA ILE A 21 -10.04 -12.32 -14.06
C ILE A 21 -9.81 -11.58 -12.74
N THR A 22 -9.76 -12.31 -11.62
CA THR A 22 -9.35 -11.75 -10.33
C THR A 22 -7.82 -11.66 -10.32
N VAL A 23 -7.27 -10.45 -10.24
CA VAL A 23 -5.82 -10.24 -10.23
C VAL A 23 -5.40 -9.70 -8.87
N ILE A 24 -4.62 -10.48 -8.12
CA ILE A 24 -4.11 -10.14 -6.79
C ILE A 24 -2.67 -9.66 -6.93
N ILE A 25 -2.41 -8.40 -6.58
CA ILE A 25 -1.07 -7.81 -6.64
C ILE A 25 -0.67 -7.22 -5.30
N GLY A 26 0.64 -7.08 -5.07
CA GLY A 26 1.16 -6.49 -3.84
C GLY A 26 2.63 -6.83 -3.62
N PRO A 27 3.24 -6.32 -2.54
CA PRO A 27 4.64 -6.57 -2.24
C PRO A 27 4.94 -8.06 -2.06
N ARG A 28 6.22 -8.44 -2.24
CA ARG A 28 6.66 -9.82 -1.95
C ARG A 28 6.32 -10.18 -0.51
N GLN A 29 5.98 -11.44 -0.24
CA GLN A 29 5.67 -11.94 1.11
C GLN A 29 4.53 -11.22 1.86
N CYS A 30 3.66 -10.46 1.19
CA CYS A 30 2.50 -9.82 1.84
C CYS A 30 1.31 -10.78 2.10
N GLY A 31 1.40 -12.04 1.69
CA GLY A 31 0.37 -13.07 1.92
C GLY A 31 -0.55 -13.38 0.74
N LYS A 32 -0.18 -13.03 -0.50
CA LYS A 32 -0.98 -13.33 -1.72
C LYS A 32 -1.29 -14.82 -1.89
N THR A 33 -0.27 -15.68 -1.87
CA THR A 33 -0.43 -17.14 -1.93
C THR A 33 -1.32 -17.65 -0.80
N THR A 34 -1.18 -17.12 0.41
CA THR A 34 -2.02 -17.48 1.56
C THR A 34 -3.48 -17.12 1.32
N ILE A 35 -3.75 -15.92 0.79
CA ILE A 35 -5.10 -15.48 0.39
C ILE A 35 -5.68 -16.45 -0.65
N MET A 36 -4.92 -16.80 -1.69
CA MET A 36 -5.38 -17.73 -2.73
C MET A 36 -5.71 -19.11 -2.16
N LYS A 37 -4.84 -19.67 -1.31
CA LYS A 37 -5.08 -20.98 -0.66
C LYS A 37 -6.31 -20.97 0.26
N ILE A 38 -6.58 -19.85 0.94
CA ILE A 38 -7.80 -19.71 1.75
C ILE A 38 -9.04 -19.74 0.86
N LEU A 39 -9.04 -18.97 -0.22
CA LEU A 39 -10.16 -18.93 -1.17
C LEU A 39 -10.37 -20.31 -1.82
N GLU A 40 -9.27 -20.98 -2.19
CA GLU A 40 -9.32 -22.34 -2.72
C GLU A 40 -9.95 -23.32 -1.73
N ASN A 41 -9.48 -23.34 -0.48
CA ASN A 41 -10.03 -24.20 0.57
C ASN A 41 -11.52 -23.93 0.82
N GLU A 42 -11.95 -22.66 0.81
CA GLU A 42 -13.36 -22.27 0.93
C GLU A 42 -14.22 -22.78 -0.23
N LEU A 43 -13.69 -22.72 -1.46
CA LEU A 43 -14.37 -23.22 -2.65
C LEU A 43 -14.48 -24.75 -2.64
N ASN A 44 -13.41 -25.45 -2.28
CA ASN A 44 -13.40 -26.90 -2.11
C ASN A 44 -14.37 -27.36 -1.03
N ALA A 45 -14.44 -26.64 0.11
CA ALA A 45 -15.40 -26.93 1.17
C ALA A 45 -16.87 -26.75 0.72
N ARG A 46 -17.11 -25.94 -0.31
CA ARG A 46 -18.43 -25.76 -0.97
C ARG A 46 -18.66 -26.73 -2.13
N GLY A 47 -17.76 -27.70 -2.35
CA GLY A 47 -17.85 -28.67 -3.44
C GLY A 47 -17.56 -28.09 -4.83
N ARG A 48 -16.93 -26.91 -4.92
CA ARG A 48 -16.48 -26.34 -6.20
C ARG A 48 -15.13 -26.93 -6.57
N LYS A 49 -14.92 -27.18 -7.86
CA LYS A 49 -13.66 -27.72 -8.37
C LYS A 49 -12.61 -26.62 -8.49
N THR A 50 -11.40 -26.88 -8.02
CA THR A 50 -10.29 -25.94 -8.08
C THR A 50 -9.03 -26.59 -8.64
N LEU A 51 -8.20 -25.80 -9.32
CA LEU A 51 -6.84 -26.16 -9.70
C LEU A 51 -5.90 -25.04 -9.27
N PHE A 52 -4.82 -25.38 -8.57
CA PHE A 52 -3.76 -24.45 -8.18
C PHE A 52 -2.48 -24.75 -8.95
N LEU A 53 -1.95 -23.74 -9.65
CA LEU A 53 -0.69 -23.80 -10.39
C LEU A 53 0.22 -22.69 -9.88
N ASN A 54 1.50 -23.00 -9.64
CA ASN A 54 2.51 -22.03 -9.22
C ASN A 54 3.64 -21.98 -10.23
N LEU A 55 3.87 -20.82 -10.86
CA LEU A 55 4.90 -20.71 -11.90
C LEU A 55 6.34 -20.65 -11.35
N ASP A 56 6.55 -20.65 -10.04
CA ASP A 56 7.86 -20.98 -9.46
C ASP A 56 8.15 -22.50 -9.47
N VAL A 57 7.16 -23.35 -9.78
CA VAL A 57 7.29 -24.82 -9.91
C VAL A 57 7.46 -25.19 -11.39
N GLU A 58 8.54 -25.89 -11.72
CA GLU A 58 8.89 -26.22 -13.12
C GLU A 58 7.81 -27.09 -13.79
N GLU A 59 7.24 -28.05 -13.06
CA GLU A 59 6.18 -28.92 -13.57
C GLU A 59 4.91 -28.14 -13.96
N ASP A 60 4.53 -27.16 -13.15
CA ASP A 60 3.39 -26.29 -13.46
C ASP A 60 3.71 -25.37 -14.62
N MET A 61 4.91 -24.78 -14.63
CA MET A 61 5.37 -23.86 -15.68
C MET A 61 5.39 -24.54 -17.06
N ALA A 62 5.67 -25.84 -17.14
CA ALA A 62 5.65 -26.61 -18.38
C ALA A 62 4.30 -26.55 -19.11
N HIS A 63 3.18 -26.37 -18.38
CA HIS A 63 1.85 -26.26 -18.97
C HIS A 63 1.53 -24.86 -19.53
N PHE A 64 2.41 -23.88 -19.34
CA PHE A 64 2.22 -22.51 -19.82
C PHE A 64 2.93 -22.23 -21.16
N SER A 65 3.40 -23.26 -21.88
CA SER A 65 3.94 -23.16 -23.23
C SER A 65 2.94 -22.55 -24.22
N SER A 66 1.66 -22.92 -24.13
CA SER A 66 0.58 -22.38 -24.94
C SER A 66 -0.74 -22.32 -24.17
N GLN A 67 -1.69 -21.50 -24.65
CA GLN A 67 -3.02 -21.42 -24.04
C GLN A 67 -3.77 -22.75 -24.11
N ASN A 68 -3.57 -23.52 -25.19
CA ASN A 68 -4.19 -24.82 -25.37
C ASN A 68 -3.63 -25.88 -24.41
N ASP A 69 -2.33 -25.85 -24.13
CA ASP A 69 -1.71 -26.81 -23.20
C ASP A 69 -2.23 -26.58 -21.78
N LEU A 70 -2.32 -25.32 -21.36
CA LEU A 70 -2.92 -24.95 -20.07
C LEU A 70 -4.39 -25.39 -20.00
N LEU A 71 -5.18 -25.13 -21.05
CA LEU A 71 -6.60 -25.51 -21.07
C LEU A 71 -6.80 -27.02 -21.00
N ARG A 72 -5.96 -27.81 -21.70
CA ARG A 72 -5.99 -29.28 -21.60
C ARG A 72 -5.66 -29.76 -20.19
N LYS A 73 -4.68 -29.14 -19.53
CA LYS A 73 -4.35 -29.43 -18.13
C LYS A 73 -5.53 -29.10 -17.21
N ILE A 74 -6.15 -27.93 -17.36
CA ILE A 74 -7.33 -27.53 -16.59
C ILE A 74 -8.47 -28.55 -16.79
N GLU A 75 -8.79 -28.88 -18.04
CA GLU A 75 -9.88 -29.81 -18.35
C GLU A 75 -9.63 -31.22 -17.80
N LEU A 76 -8.37 -31.68 -17.81
CA LEU A 76 -7.97 -32.96 -17.23
C LEU A 76 -8.19 -33.01 -15.70
N GLU A 77 -7.84 -31.94 -14.99
CA GLU A 77 -7.85 -31.90 -13.51
C GLU A 77 -9.24 -31.58 -12.95
N ILE A 78 -9.96 -30.64 -13.55
CA ILE A 78 -11.23 -30.13 -13.01
C ILE A 78 -12.42 -30.30 -13.97
N GLY A 79 -12.22 -30.83 -15.17
CA GLY A 79 -13.29 -30.96 -16.17
C GLY A 79 -13.67 -29.62 -16.78
N SER A 80 -14.91 -29.49 -17.25
CA SER A 80 -15.32 -28.38 -18.12
C SER A 80 -15.56 -27.04 -17.44
N GLU A 81 -15.63 -26.96 -16.10
CA GLU A 81 -15.86 -25.73 -15.33
C GLU A 81 -15.14 -25.75 -13.98
N GLY A 82 -14.84 -24.57 -13.43
CA GLY A 82 -14.25 -24.45 -12.08
C GLY A 82 -13.42 -23.19 -11.87
N TYR A 83 -12.60 -23.20 -10.82
CA TYR A 83 -11.74 -22.06 -10.45
C TYR A 83 -10.27 -22.44 -10.63
N VAL A 84 -9.52 -21.58 -11.31
CA VAL A 84 -8.10 -21.80 -11.61
C VAL A 84 -7.28 -20.72 -10.92
N PHE A 85 -6.47 -21.15 -9.97
CA PHE A 85 -5.53 -20.33 -9.22
C PHE A 85 -4.16 -20.42 -9.88
N ILE A 86 -3.58 -19.26 -10.23
CA ILE A 86 -2.26 -19.18 -10.87
C ILE A 86 -1.38 -18.22 -10.06
N ASP A 87 -0.41 -18.75 -9.34
CA ASP A 87 0.51 -17.97 -8.52
C ASP A 87 1.76 -17.55 -9.31
N GLU A 88 2.35 -16.42 -8.93
CA GLU A 88 3.58 -15.87 -9.51
C GLU A 88 3.53 -15.70 -11.05
N ILE A 89 2.40 -15.22 -11.60
CA ILE A 89 2.15 -15.10 -13.05
C ILE A 89 3.19 -14.23 -13.80
N GLN A 90 3.93 -13.36 -13.10
CA GLN A 90 5.05 -12.60 -13.67
C GLN A 90 6.21 -13.47 -14.18
N ARG A 91 6.26 -14.76 -13.84
CA ARG A 91 7.23 -15.71 -14.41
C ARG A 91 6.92 -16.04 -15.87
N LYS A 92 5.68 -15.83 -16.32
CA LYS A 92 5.29 -16.03 -17.72
C LYS A 92 5.54 -14.77 -18.52
N GLU A 93 6.46 -14.86 -19.50
CA GLU A 93 6.61 -13.81 -20.51
C GLU A 93 5.30 -13.58 -21.29
N ASN A 94 4.98 -12.33 -21.59
CA ASN A 94 3.75 -11.90 -22.24
C ASN A 94 2.48 -12.36 -21.51
N ALA A 95 2.51 -12.46 -20.17
CA ALA A 95 1.40 -12.95 -19.35
C ALA A 95 0.08 -12.23 -19.67
N GLY A 96 0.12 -10.92 -19.96
CA GLY A 96 -1.06 -10.14 -20.32
C GLY A 96 -1.77 -10.63 -21.58
N ARG A 97 -1.01 -10.84 -22.66
CA ARG A 97 -1.55 -11.39 -23.92
C ARG A 97 -2.01 -12.83 -23.76
N PHE A 98 -1.25 -13.62 -22.99
CA PHE A 98 -1.58 -15.01 -22.69
C PHE A 98 -2.94 -15.12 -21.97
N LEU A 99 -3.15 -14.37 -20.90
CA LEU A 99 -4.43 -14.35 -20.17
C LEU A 99 -5.58 -13.76 -20.99
N LYS A 100 -5.29 -12.75 -21.84
CA LYS A 100 -6.31 -12.16 -22.72
C LYS A 100 -6.92 -13.20 -23.64
N GLY A 101 -6.10 -13.98 -24.33
CA GLY A 101 -6.63 -14.99 -25.26
C GLY A 101 -7.40 -16.09 -24.54
N ILE A 102 -6.99 -16.50 -23.34
CA ILE A 102 -7.75 -17.45 -22.52
C ILE A 102 -9.11 -16.88 -22.13
N TYR A 103 -9.15 -15.62 -21.69
CA TYR A 103 -10.39 -14.94 -21.33
C TYR A 103 -11.34 -14.83 -22.52
N ASP A 104 -10.84 -14.41 -23.68
CA ASP A 104 -11.62 -14.20 -24.91
C ASP A 104 -12.19 -15.52 -25.49
N MET A 105 -11.65 -16.69 -25.10
CA MET A 105 -12.24 -18.00 -25.45
C MET A 105 -13.53 -18.33 -24.70
N ASN A 106 -13.88 -17.55 -23.65
CA ASN A 106 -15.14 -17.66 -22.92
C ASN A 106 -15.47 -19.08 -22.41
N ARG A 107 -14.45 -19.77 -21.89
CA ARG A 107 -14.62 -21.05 -21.18
C ARG A 107 -15.13 -20.78 -19.75
N PRO A 108 -15.92 -21.67 -19.13
CA PRO A 108 -16.51 -21.44 -17.81
C PRO A 108 -15.50 -21.73 -16.68
N TYR A 109 -14.32 -21.13 -16.78
CA TYR A 109 -13.27 -21.14 -15.77
C TYR A 109 -13.13 -19.75 -15.18
N LYS A 110 -13.18 -19.63 -13.86
CA LYS A 110 -12.84 -18.41 -13.15
C LYS A 110 -11.36 -18.41 -12.84
N PHE A 111 -10.62 -17.47 -13.43
CA PHE A 111 -9.19 -17.31 -13.15
C PHE A 111 -8.94 -16.34 -11.98
N ILE A 112 -8.10 -16.79 -11.04
CA ILE A 112 -7.55 -16.01 -9.94
C ILE A 112 -6.03 -16.06 -10.07
N VAL A 113 -5.42 -14.92 -10.36
CA VAL A 113 -3.98 -14.84 -10.62
C VAL A 113 -3.29 -13.95 -9.60
N SER A 114 -2.10 -14.34 -9.16
CA SER A 114 -1.26 -13.57 -8.25
C SER A 114 0.02 -13.15 -8.95
N GLY A 115 0.54 -11.99 -8.55
CA GLY A 115 1.93 -11.65 -8.84
C GLY A 115 2.45 -10.45 -8.06
N LEU A 116 3.76 -10.24 -8.14
CA LEU A 116 4.33 -8.92 -7.82
C LEU A 116 3.73 -7.93 -8.81
N GLY A 117 3.32 -6.72 -8.41
CA GLY A 117 2.67 -5.80 -9.39
C GLY A 117 3.62 -5.22 -10.47
N SER A 118 4.68 -5.96 -10.78
CA SER A 118 5.62 -5.85 -11.87
C SER A 118 5.33 -6.75 -13.08
N ILE A 119 4.21 -7.50 -13.15
CA ILE A 119 3.97 -8.57 -14.17
C ILE A 119 4.30 -8.20 -15.64
N GLU A 120 4.42 -6.92 -16.03
CA GLU A 120 5.34 -6.49 -17.13
C GLU A 120 5.51 -4.94 -17.17
N LEU A 121 5.54 -4.28 -16.00
CA LEU A 121 5.49 -2.81 -15.85
C LEU A 121 4.24 -2.13 -16.41
N LYS A 122 3.04 -2.48 -15.92
CA LYS A 122 1.74 -1.77 -16.10
C LYS A 122 1.27 -1.43 -17.54
N GLY A 123 2.08 -1.45 -18.59
CA GLY A 123 1.69 -1.13 -19.97
C GLY A 123 1.01 -2.30 -20.66
N GLU A 124 1.74 -3.41 -20.87
CA GLU A 124 1.21 -4.55 -21.64
C GLU A 124 -0.01 -5.21 -20.99
N LEU A 125 -0.05 -5.27 -19.66
CA LEU A 125 -1.15 -5.89 -18.92
C LEU A 125 -2.36 -4.98 -18.71
N GLN A 126 -2.20 -3.66 -18.55
CA GLN A 126 -3.34 -2.73 -18.52
C GLN A 126 -4.01 -2.72 -19.89
N GLU A 127 -3.23 -2.57 -20.97
CA GLU A 127 -3.77 -2.54 -22.32
C GLU A 127 -4.38 -3.89 -22.73
N SER A 128 -3.69 -5.01 -22.47
CA SER A 128 -4.17 -6.32 -22.94
C SER A 128 -5.38 -6.86 -22.17
N LEU A 129 -5.53 -6.51 -20.88
CA LEU A 129 -6.64 -7.00 -20.03
C LEU A 129 -7.64 -5.90 -19.64
N ALA A 130 -7.63 -4.74 -20.31
CA ALA A 130 -8.63 -3.70 -20.08
C ALA A 130 -10.05 -4.27 -20.24
N GLY A 131 -10.90 -4.05 -19.23
CA GLY A 131 -12.27 -4.58 -19.16
C GLY A 131 -12.39 -6.09 -18.90
N ARG A 132 -11.28 -6.82 -18.75
CA ARG A 132 -11.25 -8.30 -18.58
C ARG A 132 -10.75 -8.74 -17.21
N LYS A 133 -10.34 -7.80 -16.36
CA LYS A 133 -9.79 -8.08 -15.04
C LYS A 133 -10.30 -7.09 -14.01
N ARG A 134 -10.28 -7.53 -12.77
CA ARG A 134 -10.34 -6.67 -11.59
C ARG A 134 -9.10 -6.87 -10.75
N ILE A 135 -8.44 -5.76 -10.40
CA ILE A 135 -7.23 -5.76 -9.59
C ILE A 135 -7.59 -5.58 -8.13
N PHE A 136 -7.05 -6.45 -7.28
CA PHE A 136 -7.07 -6.36 -5.83
C PHE A 136 -5.64 -6.16 -5.35
N GLU A 137 -5.36 -4.97 -4.82
CA GLU A 137 -4.06 -4.66 -4.25
C GLU A 137 -4.03 -5.07 -2.77
N VAL A 138 -3.09 -5.94 -2.43
CA VAL A 138 -2.86 -6.47 -1.08
C VAL A 138 -1.62 -5.79 -0.51
N SER A 139 -1.80 -4.91 0.46
CA SER A 139 -0.70 -4.32 1.24
C SER A 139 -0.10 -5.34 2.22
N THR A 140 0.90 -4.92 2.99
CA THR A 140 1.20 -5.60 4.26
C THR A 140 0.01 -5.50 5.22
N ILE A 141 0.04 -6.24 6.34
CA ILE A 141 -1.06 -6.27 7.31
C ILE A 141 -1.26 -4.86 7.85
N SER A 142 -2.49 -4.35 7.78
CA SER A 142 -2.81 -3.01 8.30
C SER A 142 -2.74 -2.97 9.83
N PHE A 143 -2.69 -1.79 10.40
CA PHE A 143 -2.71 -1.65 11.86
C PHE A 143 -4.00 -2.20 12.49
N GLU A 144 -5.16 -2.01 11.85
CA GLU A 144 -6.42 -2.59 12.33
C GLU A 144 -6.39 -4.12 12.30
N GLU A 145 -5.87 -4.72 11.22
CA GLU A 145 -5.68 -6.19 11.12
C GLU A 145 -4.69 -6.69 12.19
N PHE A 146 -3.60 -5.96 12.43
CA PHE A 146 -2.61 -6.26 13.46
C PHE A 146 -3.21 -6.22 14.87
N VAL A 147 -3.97 -5.17 15.21
CA VAL A 147 -4.61 -5.05 16.53
C VAL A 147 -5.65 -6.14 16.73
N ASN A 148 -6.46 -6.45 15.71
CA ASN A 148 -7.39 -7.58 15.77
C ASN A 148 -6.64 -8.88 16.06
N TYR A 149 -5.55 -9.17 15.34
CA TYR A 149 -4.74 -10.35 15.59
C TYR A 149 -4.16 -10.39 17.02
N LYS A 150 -3.55 -9.29 17.48
CA LYS A 150 -2.96 -9.17 18.83
C LYS A 150 -3.96 -9.21 19.97
N THR A 151 -5.25 -9.11 19.66
CA THR A 151 -6.35 -9.17 20.64
C THR A 151 -7.21 -10.41 20.45
N ASP A 152 -6.72 -11.42 19.72
CA ASP A 152 -7.43 -12.65 19.39
C ASP A 152 -8.83 -12.38 18.80
N TYR A 153 -8.93 -11.31 18.00
CA TYR A 153 -10.14 -10.80 17.36
C TYR A 153 -11.26 -10.39 18.33
N ARG A 154 -10.98 -10.25 19.63
CA ARG A 154 -11.97 -9.88 20.67
C ARG A 154 -12.68 -8.56 20.39
N TYR A 155 -12.00 -7.63 19.73
CA TYR A 155 -12.51 -6.28 19.45
C TYR A 155 -12.79 -6.04 17.97
N GLU A 156 -12.90 -7.10 17.17
CA GLU A 156 -13.29 -6.99 15.76
C GLU A 156 -14.64 -6.24 15.63
N GLY A 157 -14.71 -5.27 14.73
CA GLY A 157 -15.87 -4.38 14.57
C GLY A 157 -16.05 -3.33 15.68
N LYS A 158 -15.19 -3.30 16.70
CA LYS A 158 -15.24 -2.35 17.84
C LYS A 158 -13.91 -1.65 18.11
N LEU A 159 -12.95 -1.72 17.20
CA LEU A 159 -11.60 -1.18 17.37
C LEU A 159 -11.58 0.30 17.76
N LYS A 160 -12.45 1.14 17.19
CA LYS A 160 -12.57 2.56 17.58
C LYS A 160 -12.81 2.74 19.09
N HIS A 161 -13.76 2.00 19.66
CA HIS A 161 -14.04 2.04 21.10
C HIS A 161 -12.88 1.48 21.92
N PHE A 162 -12.25 0.39 21.44
CA PHE A 162 -11.04 -0.15 22.07
C PHE A 162 -9.94 0.90 22.13
N PHE A 163 -9.67 1.63 21.05
CA PHE A 163 -8.65 2.67 21.02
C PHE A 163 -8.94 3.86 21.95
N GLU A 164 -10.21 4.22 22.09
CA GLU A 164 -10.65 5.30 22.99
C GLU A 164 -10.54 4.93 24.47
N ILE A 165 -10.85 3.68 24.82
CA ILE A 165 -10.89 3.17 26.20
C ILE A 165 -9.52 2.68 26.65
N GLU A 166 -8.86 1.83 25.86
CA GLU A 166 -7.61 1.14 26.20
C GLU A 166 -6.39 1.91 25.70
N LYS A 167 -6.27 3.19 26.08
CA LYS A 167 -5.24 4.12 25.54
C LYS A 167 -3.81 3.60 25.70
N ALA A 168 -3.47 3.06 26.88
CA ALA A 168 -2.13 2.54 27.15
C ALA A 168 -1.79 1.33 26.26
N LYS A 169 -2.74 0.39 26.11
CA LYS A 169 -2.57 -0.77 25.25
C LYS A 169 -2.52 -0.38 23.77
N THR A 170 -3.33 0.60 23.37
CA THR A 170 -3.33 1.17 22.02
C THR A 170 -1.98 1.79 21.68
N HIS A 171 -1.40 2.57 22.60
CA HIS A 171 -0.07 3.16 22.42
C HIS A 171 1.01 2.09 22.29
N SER A 172 1.01 1.08 23.16
CA SER A 172 1.96 -0.03 23.09
C SER A 172 1.86 -0.81 21.78
N LEU A 173 0.65 -1.08 21.29
CA LEU A 173 0.43 -1.73 20.00
C LEU A 173 0.87 -0.85 18.83
N LEU A 174 0.62 0.46 18.89
CA LEU A 174 1.10 1.41 17.90
C LEU A 174 2.63 1.41 17.85
N GLU A 175 3.32 1.50 18.98
CA GLU A 175 4.79 1.46 19.03
C GLU A 175 5.37 0.15 18.49
N GLU A 176 4.75 -1.00 18.82
CA GLU A 176 5.16 -2.28 18.23
C GLU A 176 5.04 -2.26 16.70
N TYR A 177 3.89 -1.79 16.19
CA TYR A 177 3.65 -1.71 14.75
C TYR A 177 4.59 -0.72 14.06
N LEU A 178 4.86 0.44 14.66
CA LEU A 178 5.81 1.42 14.13
C LEU A 178 7.22 0.83 14.05
N ASN A 179 7.66 0.06 15.06
CA ASN A 179 8.98 -0.56 15.11
C ASN A 179 9.19 -1.69 14.09
N PHE A 180 8.17 -2.54 13.90
CA PHE A 180 8.32 -3.81 13.19
C PHE A 180 7.58 -3.90 11.85
N GLY A 181 6.65 -2.98 11.56
CA GLY A 181 5.90 -2.97 10.31
C GLY A 181 4.80 -4.03 10.20
N GLY A 182 4.27 -4.18 8.98
CA GLY A 182 3.08 -4.97 8.67
C GLY A 182 3.37 -6.34 8.05
N TYR A 183 4.63 -6.73 7.87
CA TYR A 183 4.95 -7.99 7.19
C TYR A 183 4.38 -9.20 7.98
N PRO A 184 3.59 -10.09 7.35
CA PRO A 184 2.92 -11.18 8.05
C PRO A 184 3.83 -12.06 8.89
N ARG A 185 4.97 -12.52 8.33
CA ARG A 185 5.92 -13.37 9.07
C ARG A 185 6.53 -12.64 10.28
N VAL A 186 6.76 -11.32 10.17
CA VAL A 186 7.28 -10.50 11.27
C VAL A 186 6.25 -10.32 12.38
N ILE A 187 4.96 -10.15 12.03
CA ILE A 187 3.87 -10.01 13.01
C ILE A 187 3.61 -11.32 13.77
N LEU A 188 3.70 -12.46 13.09
CA LEU A 188 3.46 -13.78 13.67
C LEU A 188 4.57 -14.20 14.64
N GLU A 189 5.79 -13.71 14.42
CA GLU A 189 6.94 -13.97 15.29
C GLU A 189 6.88 -13.15 16.58
N GLN A 190 7.30 -13.74 17.70
CA GLN A 190 7.31 -13.09 19.01
C GLN A 190 8.72 -12.62 19.41
N GLU A 191 9.77 -13.35 19.02
CA GLU A 191 11.13 -12.99 19.41
C GLU A 191 11.69 -11.87 18.52
N SER A 192 12.07 -10.74 19.13
CA SER A 192 12.61 -9.58 18.41
C SER A 192 13.85 -9.90 17.56
N LYS A 193 14.68 -10.86 18.01
CA LYS A 193 15.85 -11.32 17.26
C LYS A 193 15.43 -12.05 15.99
N GLU A 194 14.46 -12.94 16.08
CA GLU A 194 13.95 -13.69 14.92
C GLU A 194 13.17 -12.77 13.98
N LYS A 195 12.41 -11.79 14.49
CA LYS A 195 11.80 -10.73 13.66
C LYS A 195 12.85 -10.03 12.78
N ARG A 196 14.05 -9.77 13.32
CA ARG A 196 15.15 -9.12 12.60
C ARG A 196 15.70 -10.02 11.48
N GLU A 197 15.83 -11.32 11.72
CA GLU A 197 16.26 -12.28 10.70
C GLU A 197 15.21 -12.42 9.59
N ILE A 198 13.93 -12.50 9.95
CA ILE A 198 12.82 -12.56 8.98
C ILE A 198 12.80 -11.33 8.08
N ILE A 199 12.90 -10.11 8.64
CA ILE A 199 12.90 -8.90 7.80
C ILE A 199 14.17 -8.78 6.95
N ARG A 200 15.32 -9.27 7.44
CA ARG A 200 16.55 -9.38 6.64
C ARG A 200 16.33 -10.28 5.43
N GLU A 201 15.75 -11.46 5.62
CA GLU A 201 15.45 -12.39 4.52
C GLU A 201 14.49 -11.76 3.50
N ILE A 202 13.46 -11.05 3.97
CA ILE A 202 12.52 -10.31 3.11
C ILE A 202 13.27 -9.25 2.31
N TYR A 203 14.09 -8.43 2.96
CA TYR A 203 14.86 -7.36 2.31
C TYR A 203 15.82 -7.91 1.27
N GLN A 204 16.64 -8.92 1.61
CA GLN A 204 17.61 -9.52 0.70
C GLN A 204 16.94 -10.23 -0.48
N SER A 205 15.92 -11.05 -0.22
CA SER A 205 15.21 -11.76 -1.30
C SER A 205 14.51 -10.78 -2.24
N TYR A 206 13.93 -9.71 -1.71
CA TYR A 206 13.13 -8.80 -2.52
C TYR A 206 13.98 -7.72 -3.21
N ILE A 207 14.71 -6.91 -2.44
CA ILE A 207 15.44 -5.75 -2.94
C ILE A 207 16.70 -6.20 -3.69
N GLU A 208 17.49 -7.10 -3.10
CA GLU A 208 18.81 -7.43 -3.65
C GLU A 208 18.71 -8.44 -4.79
N ARG A 209 17.79 -9.40 -4.71
CA ARG A 209 17.65 -10.48 -5.70
C ARG A 209 16.54 -10.26 -6.71
N ASP A 210 15.28 -10.27 -6.26
CA ASP A 210 14.16 -10.38 -7.18
C ASP A 210 13.94 -9.13 -8.01
N ILE A 211 13.99 -7.94 -7.42
CA ILE A 211 13.84 -6.68 -8.17
C ILE A 211 14.99 -6.52 -9.16
N THR A 212 16.22 -6.80 -8.72
CA THR A 212 17.41 -6.76 -9.56
C THR A 212 17.29 -7.69 -10.77
N TYR A 213 16.84 -8.92 -10.54
CA TYR A 213 16.68 -9.93 -11.59
C TYR A 213 15.53 -9.58 -12.54
N LEU A 214 14.34 -9.29 -12.01
CA LEU A 214 13.13 -9.02 -12.79
C LEU A 214 13.24 -7.74 -13.62
N LEU A 215 13.99 -6.74 -13.16
CA LEU A 215 14.13 -5.45 -13.84
C LEU A 215 15.48 -5.29 -14.55
N HIS A 216 16.29 -6.37 -14.61
CA HIS A 216 17.63 -6.39 -15.21
C HIS A 216 18.49 -5.20 -14.77
N ILE A 217 18.53 -4.95 -13.46
CA ILE A 217 19.24 -3.80 -12.89
C ILE A 217 20.75 -4.01 -13.07
N ALA A 218 21.36 -3.17 -13.90
CA ALA A 218 22.79 -3.25 -14.22
C ALA A 218 23.71 -2.93 -13.03
N ARG A 219 23.19 -2.26 -12.00
CA ARG A 219 23.93 -1.74 -10.85
C ARG A 219 23.18 -2.04 -9.54
N PRO A 220 23.17 -3.31 -9.09
CA PRO A 220 22.39 -3.76 -7.93
C PRO A 220 22.83 -3.08 -6.63
N GLU A 221 24.13 -2.89 -6.42
CA GLU A 221 24.67 -2.29 -5.20
C GLU A 221 24.21 -0.83 -5.04
N GLN A 222 24.22 -0.07 -6.15
CA GLN A 222 23.72 1.30 -6.15
C GLN A 222 22.19 1.36 -5.99
N PHE A 223 21.45 0.34 -6.44
CA PHE A 223 20.02 0.25 -6.18
C PHE A 223 19.73 0.05 -4.69
N SER A 224 20.41 -0.90 -4.05
CA SER A 224 20.30 -1.13 -2.59
C SER A 224 20.76 0.08 -1.79
N LEU A 225 21.82 0.78 -2.22
CA LEU A 225 22.27 2.02 -1.59
C LEU A 225 21.21 3.13 -1.72
N LEU A 226 20.56 3.27 -2.87
CA LEU A 226 19.47 4.23 -3.03
C LEU A 226 18.32 3.95 -2.06
N VAL A 227 17.91 2.68 -1.91
CA VAL A 227 16.87 2.30 -0.92
C VAL A 227 17.29 2.71 0.49
N LYS A 228 18.54 2.45 0.87
CA LYS A 228 19.10 2.86 2.17
C LYS A 228 19.10 4.37 2.35
N VAL A 229 19.56 5.14 1.36
CA VAL A 229 19.54 6.61 1.42
C VAL A 229 18.11 7.12 1.57
N LEU A 230 17.16 6.59 0.79
CA LEU A 230 15.74 6.97 0.90
C LEU A 230 15.17 6.66 2.29
N SER A 231 15.57 5.57 2.93
CA SER A 231 15.11 5.21 4.28
C SER A 231 15.61 6.15 5.39
N LEU A 232 16.61 6.97 5.09
CA LEU A 232 17.15 8.00 5.98
C LEU A 232 16.61 9.40 5.64
N LEU A 233 15.96 9.55 4.49
CA LEU A 233 15.35 10.80 4.03
C LEU A 233 13.91 10.90 4.54
N ASP A 234 13.80 10.93 5.85
CA ASP A 234 12.54 10.97 6.59
C ASP A 234 11.73 12.23 6.29
N GLY A 235 10.65 12.09 5.51
CA GLY A 235 9.65 13.14 5.26
C GLY A 235 10.20 14.30 4.45
N LYS A 236 11.35 14.11 3.80
CA LYS A 236 12.09 15.18 3.12
C LYS A 236 11.84 15.16 1.62
N ILE A 237 11.78 16.36 1.05
CA ILE A 237 11.75 16.56 -0.39
C ILE A 237 13.01 15.94 -1.03
N LEU A 238 12.80 15.07 -2.01
CA LEU A 238 13.85 14.37 -2.73
C LEU A 238 14.60 15.32 -3.67
N ASN A 239 15.83 15.69 -3.30
CA ASN A 239 16.73 16.35 -4.25
C ASN A 239 17.43 15.31 -5.13
N LEU A 240 16.98 15.17 -6.37
CA LEU A 240 17.52 14.19 -7.32
C LEU A 240 19.01 14.39 -7.61
N SER A 241 19.52 15.62 -7.56
CA SER A 241 20.95 15.90 -7.73
C SER A 241 21.75 15.39 -6.55
N ASN A 242 21.25 15.59 -5.32
CA ASN A 242 21.90 15.07 -4.11
C ASN A 242 21.88 13.54 -4.09
N LEU A 243 20.74 12.93 -4.40
CA LEU A 243 20.62 11.47 -4.52
C LEU A 243 21.59 10.91 -5.57
N SER A 244 21.71 11.59 -6.72
CA SER A 244 22.63 11.22 -7.79
C SER A 244 24.08 11.23 -7.30
N SER A 245 24.49 12.28 -6.57
CA SER A 245 25.85 12.39 -6.02
C SER A 245 26.13 11.41 -4.89
N GLU A 246 25.18 11.19 -3.98
CA GLU A 246 25.34 10.30 -2.81
C GLU A 246 25.41 8.83 -3.23
N VAL A 247 24.61 8.43 -4.22
CA VAL A 247 24.55 7.05 -4.71
C VAL A 247 25.59 6.78 -5.81
N GLY A 248 26.09 7.82 -6.47
CA GLY A 248 27.08 7.68 -7.56
C GLY A 248 26.48 7.18 -8.88
N ILE A 249 25.25 7.57 -9.20
CA ILE A 249 24.53 7.22 -10.43
C ILE A 249 23.92 8.46 -11.09
N SER A 250 23.64 8.41 -12.39
CA SER A 250 23.04 9.56 -13.10
C SER A 250 21.64 9.89 -12.58
N ILE A 251 21.22 11.16 -12.67
CA ILE A 251 19.84 11.58 -12.33
C ILE A 251 18.79 10.77 -13.11
N LYS A 252 19.07 10.42 -14.38
CA LYS A 252 18.19 9.57 -15.19
C LYS A 252 18.02 8.18 -14.55
N THR A 253 19.11 7.59 -14.07
CA THR A 253 19.10 6.30 -13.36
C THR A 253 18.36 6.41 -12.02
N VAL A 254 18.57 7.49 -11.24
CA VAL A 254 17.81 7.72 -9.99
C VAL A 254 16.30 7.74 -10.28
N LYS A 255 15.86 8.50 -11.28
CA LYS A 255 14.44 8.55 -11.67
C LYS A 255 13.89 7.18 -12.06
N GLN A 256 14.66 6.42 -12.83
CA GLN A 256 14.29 5.06 -13.24
C GLN A 256 14.16 4.12 -12.03
N TYR A 257 15.10 4.19 -11.08
CA TYR A 257 15.08 3.36 -9.88
C TYR A 257 13.95 3.75 -8.92
N LEU A 258 13.67 5.04 -8.73
CA LEU A 258 12.50 5.50 -7.98
C LEU A 258 11.21 4.94 -8.59
N TRP A 259 11.09 5.00 -9.92
CA TRP A 259 9.95 4.43 -10.62
C TRP A 259 9.83 2.91 -10.41
N TYR A 260 10.95 2.17 -10.43
CA TYR A 260 10.97 0.75 -10.11
C TYR A 260 10.50 0.48 -8.67
N LEU A 261 10.97 1.24 -7.69
CA LEU A 261 10.59 1.10 -6.28
C LEU A 261 9.09 1.33 -6.05
N GLU A 262 8.49 2.29 -6.77
CA GLU A 262 7.03 2.48 -6.75
C GLU A 262 6.28 1.32 -7.38
N LYS A 263 6.71 0.85 -8.56
CA LYS A 263 6.02 -0.26 -9.25
C LYS A 263 6.16 -1.60 -8.53
N THR A 264 7.14 -1.70 -7.65
CA THR A 264 7.40 -2.86 -6.80
C THR A 264 6.91 -2.66 -5.36
N TYR A 265 6.03 -1.69 -5.07
CA TYR A 265 5.41 -1.54 -3.74
C TYR A 265 6.43 -1.40 -2.60
N ILE A 266 7.61 -0.82 -2.86
CA ILE A 266 8.57 -0.49 -1.80
C ILE A 266 8.27 0.90 -1.25
N ILE A 267 8.02 1.85 -2.15
CA ILE A 267 7.73 3.24 -1.82
C ILE A 267 6.51 3.75 -2.58
N ASP A 268 5.99 4.88 -2.15
CA ASP A 268 5.24 5.82 -2.97
C ASP A 268 5.96 7.17 -2.98
N THR A 269 5.77 7.95 -4.05
CA THR A 269 6.12 9.38 -4.03
C THR A 269 4.87 10.26 -3.99
N VAL A 270 4.98 11.35 -3.23
CA VAL A 270 3.92 12.34 -3.02
C VAL A 270 4.37 13.67 -3.62
N SER A 271 3.61 14.19 -4.58
CA SER A 271 3.91 15.46 -5.25
C SER A 271 3.47 16.66 -4.41
N PRO A 272 4.09 17.84 -4.61
CA PRO A 272 3.65 19.05 -3.93
C PRO A 272 2.35 19.59 -4.51
N PHE A 273 1.42 19.97 -3.64
CA PHE A 273 0.17 20.64 -3.99
C PHE A 273 0.45 21.93 -4.78
N SER A 274 -0.21 22.06 -5.92
CA SER A 274 -0.12 23.22 -6.79
C SER A 274 -1.47 23.52 -7.40
N THR A 275 -1.88 24.79 -7.40
CA THR A 275 -3.06 25.23 -8.16
C THR A 275 -2.81 25.23 -9.68
N ASN A 276 -1.56 25.05 -10.11
CA ASN A 276 -1.18 24.85 -11.50
C ASN A 276 -0.56 23.46 -11.67
N PRO A 277 -1.28 22.50 -12.28
CA PRO A 277 -0.81 21.12 -12.47
C PRO A 277 0.49 21.02 -13.30
N ALA A 278 0.71 21.90 -14.27
CA ALA A 278 1.94 21.86 -15.08
C ALA A 278 3.19 22.20 -14.25
N LYS A 279 3.05 23.04 -13.20
CA LYS A 279 4.14 23.36 -12.27
C LYS A 279 4.33 22.29 -11.20
N GLU A 280 3.34 21.44 -10.97
CA GLU A 280 3.41 20.33 -10.02
C GLU A 280 4.37 19.24 -10.50
N LEU A 281 4.22 18.82 -11.76
CA LEU A 281 5.00 17.75 -12.39
C LEU A 281 6.52 17.99 -12.40
N THR A 282 6.95 19.25 -12.28
CA THR A 282 8.36 19.64 -12.29
C THR A 282 9.03 19.69 -10.92
N LYS A 283 8.26 19.59 -9.83
CA LYS A 283 8.79 19.74 -8.47
C LYS A 283 9.18 18.41 -7.86
N ALA A 284 10.18 18.46 -6.99
CA ALA A 284 10.67 17.31 -6.25
C ALA A 284 9.60 16.75 -5.29
N PRO A 285 9.34 15.42 -5.30
CA PRO A 285 8.36 14.80 -4.42
C PRO A 285 8.95 14.46 -3.04
N ILE A 286 8.10 14.03 -2.11
CA ILE A 286 8.48 13.32 -0.87
C ILE A 286 8.29 11.81 -1.08
N CYS A 287 9.08 10.98 -0.41
CA CYS A 287 9.00 9.53 -0.46
C CYS A 287 8.46 8.94 0.84
N TYR A 288 7.53 7.99 0.75
CA TYR A 288 7.06 7.20 1.89
C TYR A 288 7.21 5.71 1.58
N PHE A 289 7.62 4.92 2.57
CA PHE A 289 7.71 3.47 2.41
C PHE A 289 6.33 2.82 2.55
N LYS A 290 6.07 1.78 1.76
CA LYS A 290 4.84 0.97 1.84
C LYS A 290 4.79 0.09 3.09
N ASP A 291 5.91 -0.12 3.76
CA ASP A 291 6.02 -0.82 5.03
C ASP A 291 7.08 -0.18 5.93
N ILE A 292 6.70 0.14 7.16
CA ILE A 292 7.56 0.85 8.12
C ILE A 292 8.68 -0.07 8.62
N GLY A 293 8.41 -1.36 8.80
CA GLY A 293 9.42 -2.34 9.21
C GLY A 293 10.53 -2.48 8.18
N LEU A 294 10.17 -2.54 6.90
CA LEU A 294 11.14 -2.54 5.80
C LEU A 294 11.99 -1.26 5.78
N ARG A 295 11.36 -0.09 5.98
CA ARG A 295 12.05 1.20 6.11
C ARG A 295 13.06 1.16 7.26
N ASN A 296 12.61 0.78 8.46
CA ASN A 296 13.45 0.76 9.65
C ASN A 296 14.60 -0.23 9.48
N TYR A 297 14.39 -1.38 8.83
CA TYR A 297 15.46 -2.32 8.52
C TYR A 297 16.51 -1.69 7.59
N ALA A 298 16.09 -1.04 6.51
CA ALA A 298 16.98 -0.33 5.60
C ALA A 298 17.77 0.80 6.29
N ALA A 299 17.12 1.53 7.21
CA ALA A 299 17.71 2.60 8.00
C ALA A 299 18.65 2.09 9.12
N GLY A 300 18.57 0.81 9.49
CA GLY A 300 19.31 0.22 10.62
C GLY A 300 18.62 0.39 11.99
N GLU A 301 17.37 0.83 12.01
CA GLU A 301 16.57 1.14 13.21
C GLU A 301 15.48 0.09 13.52
N PHE A 302 15.47 -1.06 12.83
CA PHE A 302 14.43 -2.08 13.03
C PHE A 302 14.34 -2.55 14.49
N GLY A 303 13.17 -2.38 15.10
CA GLY A 303 12.93 -2.70 16.51
C GLY A 303 13.50 -1.70 17.53
N ASN A 304 14.18 -0.64 17.09
CA ASN A 304 14.84 0.36 17.95
C ASN A 304 14.76 1.76 17.31
N ILE A 305 13.55 2.22 16.94
CA ILE A 305 13.38 3.55 16.35
C ILE A 305 13.82 4.64 17.35
N SER A 306 14.64 5.57 16.88
CA SER A 306 15.10 6.72 17.67
C SER A 306 14.12 7.90 17.64
N ASP A 307 13.48 8.13 16.49
CA ASP A 307 12.47 9.18 16.28
C ASP A 307 11.16 8.62 15.70
N TYR A 308 10.13 8.57 16.55
CA TYR A 308 8.80 8.12 16.16
C TYR A 308 8.05 9.14 15.28
N GLY A 309 8.49 10.40 15.19
CA GLY A 309 7.81 11.46 14.45
C GLY A 309 7.57 11.08 12.99
N PHE A 310 8.63 10.75 12.26
CA PHE A 310 8.49 10.34 10.85
C PHE A 310 7.87 8.95 10.70
N ALA A 311 8.21 7.99 11.56
CA ALA A 311 7.58 6.66 11.51
C ALA A 311 6.05 6.78 11.62
N PHE A 312 5.58 7.67 12.51
CA PHE A 312 4.17 7.98 12.66
C PHE A 312 3.60 8.75 11.46
N GLN A 313 4.33 9.69 10.88
CA GLN A 313 3.93 10.36 9.63
C GLN A 313 3.76 9.36 8.47
N ASN A 314 4.72 8.44 8.28
CA ASN A 314 4.63 7.38 7.27
C ASN A 314 3.45 6.43 7.58
N PHE A 315 3.19 6.13 8.86
CA PHE A 315 2.01 5.37 9.27
C PHE A 315 0.70 6.06 8.88
N ILE A 316 0.58 7.37 9.12
CA ILE A 316 -0.58 8.16 8.69
C ILE A 316 -0.69 8.16 7.17
N TYR A 317 0.43 8.29 6.44
CA TYR A 317 0.42 8.18 4.98
C TYR A 317 -0.14 6.83 4.50
N LEU A 318 0.25 5.71 5.12
CA LEU A 318 -0.28 4.39 4.75
C LEU A 318 -1.80 4.31 4.92
N GLN A 319 -2.34 4.85 6.01
CA GLN A 319 -3.79 4.93 6.22
C GLN A 319 -4.47 5.84 5.19
N LEU A 320 -3.91 7.03 4.95
CA LEU A 320 -4.42 7.96 3.95
C LEU A 320 -4.41 7.34 2.54
N SER A 321 -3.37 6.60 2.18
CA SER A 321 -3.24 5.94 0.87
C SER A 321 -4.31 4.88 0.65
N GLU A 322 -4.70 4.14 1.70
CA GLU A 322 -5.83 3.20 1.63
C GLU A 322 -7.16 3.95 1.46
N LEU A 323 -7.37 5.00 2.25
CA LEU A 323 -8.57 5.82 2.19
C LEU A 323 -8.70 6.58 0.85
N ALA A 324 -7.58 7.01 0.27
CA ALA A 324 -7.50 7.68 -1.03
C ALA A 324 -8.11 6.82 -2.14
N LYS A 325 -7.82 5.51 -2.13
CA LYS A 325 -8.40 4.55 -3.09
C LYS A 325 -9.89 4.34 -2.88
N ARG A 326 -10.34 4.35 -1.61
CA ARG A 326 -11.76 4.14 -1.26
C ARG A 326 -12.64 5.34 -1.57
N TYR A 327 -12.15 6.55 -1.29
CA TYR A 327 -12.92 7.80 -1.39
C TYR A 327 -12.53 8.66 -2.61
N ASP A 328 -11.60 8.18 -3.44
CA ASP A 328 -11.16 8.81 -4.69
C ASP A 328 -10.64 10.25 -4.50
N PHE A 329 -9.56 10.38 -3.72
CA PHE A 329 -8.84 11.64 -3.55
C PHE A 329 -7.34 11.44 -3.77
N SER A 330 -6.63 12.50 -4.14
CA SER A 330 -5.17 12.51 -4.24
C SER A 330 -4.54 13.06 -2.95
N ILE A 331 -3.31 12.61 -2.68
CA ILE A 331 -2.51 13.06 -1.54
C ILE A 331 -1.33 13.86 -2.09
N HIS A 332 -1.15 15.06 -1.57
CA HIS A 332 -0.03 15.95 -1.87
C HIS A 332 0.61 16.43 -0.58
N PHE A 333 1.71 17.18 -0.64
CA PHE A 333 2.21 17.98 0.49
C PHE A 333 2.24 19.46 0.12
N TRP A 334 2.29 20.39 1.07
CA TRP A 334 2.42 21.81 0.72
C TRP A 334 3.61 22.46 1.39
N ARG A 335 4.36 23.26 0.62
CA ARG A 335 5.51 24.00 1.13
C ARG A 335 5.63 25.38 0.52
N THR A 336 5.93 26.36 1.37
CA THR A 336 6.23 27.75 0.96
C THR A 336 7.71 27.95 0.65
N LYS A 337 8.07 29.08 0.02
CA LYS A 337 9.48 29.48 -0.17
C LYS A 337 10.21 29.64 1.18
N ASP A 338 9.48 30.09 2.20
CA ASP A 338 9.99 30.28 3.57
C ASP A 338 9.99 28.97 4.39
N ARG A 339 9.90 27.82 3.70
CA ARG A 339 9.97 26.46 4.25
C ARG A 339 8.86 26.07 5.24
N ALA A 340 7.83 26.89 5.43
CA ALA A 340 6.62 26.45 6.12
C ALA A 340 5.97 25.30 5.33
N GLU A 341 5.61 24.22 6.02
CA GLU A 341 5.25 22.93 5.45
C GLU A 341 3.98 22.37 6.11
N VAL A 342 3.08 21.83 5.29
CA VAL A 342 1.92 21.03 5.71
C VAL A 342 2.12 19.64 5.13
N ASP A 343 2.09 18.62 6.00
CA ASP A 343 2.51 17.26 5.68
C ASP A 343 1.68 16.64 4.56
N PHE A 344 0.35 16.74 4.64
CA PHE A 344 -0.55 16.19 3.63
C PHE A 344 -1.64 17.18 3.24
N ILE A 345 -1.94 17.27 1.95
CA ILE A 345 -3.12 17.93 1.39
C ILE A 345 -3.93 16.85 0.70
N LEU A 346 -5.11 16.55 1.24
CA LEU A 346 -6.07 15.66 0.58
C LEU A 346 -6.86 16.47 -0.43
N GLN A 347 -6.91 16.04 -1.68
CA GLN A 347 -7.58 16.78 -2.75
C GLN A 347 -8.58 15.90 -3.49
N LYS A 348 -9.84 16.35 -3.55
CA LYS A 348 -10.90 15.76 -4.38
C LYS A 348 -11.57 16.87 -5.18
N GLY A 349 -11.26 16.94 -6.47
CA GLY A 349 -11.69 18.06 -7.31
C GLY A 349 -11.19 19.40 -6.77
N ARG A 350 -12.12 20.26 -6.33
CA ARG A 350 -11.82 21.57 -5.71
C ARG A 350 -11.71 21.51 -4.19
N GLN A 351 -12.22 20.46 -3.56
CA GLN A 351 -12.15 20.28 -2.12
C GLN A 351 -10.72 19.93 -1.73
N ILE A 352 -10.17 20.68 -0.77
CA ILE A 352 -8.83 20.46 -0.23
C ILE A 352 -8.88 20.44 1.29
N ILE A 353 -8.15 19.52 1.90
CA ILE A 353 -8.09 19.36 3.36
C ILE A 353 -6.62 19.24 3.76
N PRO A 354 -6.04 20.25 4.43
CA PRO A 354 -4.70 20.16 4.98
C PRO A 354 -4.69 19.29 6.25
N ILE A 355 -3.67 18.46 6.36
CA ILE A 355 -3.40 17.57 7.49
C ILE A 355 -1.94 17.74 7.92
N GLU A 356 -1.75 17.99 9.21
CA GLU A 356 -0.44 17.89 9.88
C GLU A 356 -0.40 16.67 10.80
N VAL A 357 0.79 16.13 11.04
CA VAL A 357 0.99 14.94 11.88
C VAL A 357 1.97 15.23 13.00
N ASN A 358 1.61 14.84 14.22
CA ASN A 358 2.47 15.03 15.39
C ASN A 358 2.41 13.82 16.33
N TYR A 359 3.54 13.13 16.50
CA TYR A 359 3.67 12.01 17.45
C TYR A 359 3.83 12.51 18.89
N LYS A 360 2.82 13.23 19.41
CA LYS A 360 2.78 13.70 20.80
C LYS A 360 1.35 13.74 21.34
N ASN A 361 1.22 13.57 22.65
CA ASN A 361 0.01 14.02 23.34
C ASN A 361 0.01 15.54 23.36
N ILE A 362 -0.96 16.13 22.66
CA ILE A 362 -1.11 17.58 22.57
C ILE A 362 -2.08 18.00 23.68
N ASN A 363 -1.59 18.79 24.63
CA ASN A 363 -2.37 19.28 25.77
C ASN A 363 -3.06 20.62 25.48
N THR A 364 -2.43 21.45 24.63
CA THR A 364 -2.96 22.72 24.17
C THR A 364 -3.05 22.67 22.66
N PHE A 365 -4.25 22.88 22.12
CA PHE A 365 -4.43 22.90 20.68
C PHE A 365 -3.93 24.24 20.12
N GLU A 366 -2.87 24.18 19.31
CA GLU A 366 -2.36 25.30 18.55
C GLU A 366 -2.03 24.83 17.15
N ILE A 367 -2.59 25.50 16.14
CA ILE A 367 -2.19 25.27 14.75
C ILE A 367 -0.80 25.85 14.50
N THR A 368 -0.01 25.17 13.67
CA THR A 368 1.28 25.73 13.27
C THR A 368 1.08 26.99 12.41
N LYS A 369 2.14 27.79 12.30
CA LYS A 369 2.19 28.89 11.35
C LYS A 369 1.98 28.41 9.90
N ALA A 370 2.43 27.20 9.56
CA ALA A 370 2.28 26.65 8.23
C ALA A 370 0.81 26.35 7.91
N MET A 371 0.13 25.64 8.81
CA MET A 371 -1.32 25.40 8.71
C MET A 371 -2.10 26.70 8.61
N ARG A 372 -1.79 27.70 9.46
CA ARG A 372 -2.44 29.02 9.40
C ARG A 372 -2.28 29.69 8.04
N ASN A 373 -1.05 29.74 7.52
CA ASN A 373 -0.77 30.31 6.20
C ASN A 373 -1.53 29.57 5.09
N PHE A 374 -1.70 28.25 5.20
CA PHE A 374 -2.47 27.47 4.23
C PHE A 374 -3.96 27.83 4.30
N ILE A 375 -4.53 27.86 5.51
CA ILE A 375 -5.94 28.20 5.75
C ILE A 375 -6.26 29.60 5.21
N GLU A 376 -5.45 30.60 5.53
CA GLU A 376 -5.63 31.98 5.05
C GLU A 376 -5.56 32.07 3.52
N ARG A 377 -4.71 31.25 2.89
CA ARG A 377 -4.47 31.31 1.44
C ARG A 377 -5.55 30.59 0.63
N TYR A 378 -6.07 29.47 1.13
CA TYR A 378 -6.94 28.59 0.34
C TYR A 378 -8.34 28.41 0.92
N ASN A 379 -8.59 28.87 2.15
CA ASN A 379 -9.88 28.79 2.85
C ASN A 379 -10.55 27.41 2.74
N PRO A 380 -9.88 26.31 3.16
CA PRO A 380 -10.46 24.98 3.14
C PRO A 380 -11.65 24.89 4.11
N GLU A 381 -12.61 24.01 3.84
CA GLU A 381 -13.76 23.80 4.73
C GLU A 381 -13.36 23.12 6.05
N ALA A 382 -12.38 22.20 5.97
CA ALA A 382 -11.86 21.45 7.10
C ALA A 382 -10.34 21.39 7.09
N ALA A 383 -9.74 21.28 8.28
CA ALA A 383 -8.31 21.07 8.51
C ALA A 383 -8.11 20.15 9.71
N ALA A 384 -7.05 19.34 9.72
CA ALA A 384 -6.78 18.43 10.83
C ALA A 384 -5.31 18.41 11.28
N VAL A 385 -5.11 18.20 12.58
CA VAL A 385 -3.82 17.81 13.16
C VAL A 385 -3.99 16.43 13.76
N ILE A 386 -3.25 15.44 13.25
CA ILE A 386 -3.34 14.05 13.69
C ILE A 386 -2.30 13.79 14.77
N ASN A 387 -2.73 13.21 15.89
CA ASN A 387 -1.87 12.89 17.01
C ASN A 387 -2.14 11.50 17.62
N ILE A 388 -1.47 11.18 18.72
CA ILE A 388 -1.55 9.85 19.31
C ILE A 388 -2.84 9.59 20.10
N SER A 389 -3.45 10.60 20.75
CA SER A 389 -4.63 10.35 21.60
C SER A 389 -5.56 11.54 21.92
N SER A 390 -5.18 12.78 21.62
CA SER A 390 -5.95 13.96 22.01
C SER A 390 -7.04 14.27 21.00
N PHE A 391 -8.18 14.80 21.47
CA PHE A 391 -9.26 15.28 20.63
C PHE A 391 -9.64 16.70 21.01
N HIS A 392 -9.74 17.59 20.03
CA HIS A 392 -10.22 18.96 20.18
C HIS A 392 -10.78 19.44 18.84
N GLU A 393 -11.80 20.30 18.86
CA GLU A 393 -12.31 20.95 17.65
C GLU A 393 -12.55 22.43 17.92
N GLU A 394 -12.14 23.28 16.99
CA GLU A 394 -12.44 24.71 16.99
C GLU A 394 -12.63 25.21 15.54
N SER A 395 -13.11 26.43 15.38
CA SER A 395 -13.19 27.09 14.08
C SER A 395 -12.16 28.21 14.01
N ILE A 396 -11.31 28.17 12.98
CA ILE A 396 -10.30 29.20 12.71
C ILE A 396 -10.72 29.87 11.40
N ALA A 397 -11.07 31.16 11.49
CA ALA A 397 -11.79 31.85 10.42
C ALA A 397 -13.07 31.08 10.02
N ASN A 398 -13.15 30.59 8.77
CA ASN A 398 -14.28 29.80 8.27
C ASN A 398 -13.94 28.30 8.13
N THR A 399 -12.80 27.86 8.66
CA THR A 399 -12.33 26.47 8.54
C THR A 399 -12.57 25.72 9.84
N LYS A 400 -13.30 24.60 9.77
CA LYS A 400 -13.42 23.67 10.90
C LYS A 400 -12.07 22.97 11.12
N THR A 401 -11.41 23.23 12.25
CA THR A 401 -10.08 22.69 12.53
C THR A 401 -10.16 21.70 13.69
N SER A 402 -9.67 20.48 13.47
CA SER A 402 -9.76 19.39 14.45
C SER A 402 -8.38 18.85 14.82
N LEU A 403 -8.08 18.76 16.12
CA LEU A 403 -7.06 17.88 16.66
C LEU A 403 -7.67 16.49 16.82
N LEU A 404 -7.12 15.50 16.13
CA LEU A 404 -7.70 14.17 16.08
C LEU A 404 -6.68 13.11 16.49
N PRO A 405 -7.06 12.14 17.33
CA PRO A 405 -6.25 10.95 17.49
C PRO A 405 -6.24 10.16 16.18
N PHE A 406 -5.14 9.47 15.86
CA PHE A 406 -4.97 8.76 14.59
C PHE A 406 -6.11 7.79 14.26
N TYR A 407 -6.69 7.13 15.27
CA TYR A 407 -7.78 6.19 15.08
C TYR A 407 -9.12 6.83 14.71
N LYS A 408 -9.22 8.17 14.70
CA LYS A 408 -10.37 8.92 14.17
C LYS A 408 -10.16 9.43 12.74
N LEU A 409 -8.97 9.24 12.15
CA LEU A 409 -8.63 9.71 10.81
C LEU A 409 -9.62 9.21 9.75
N LYS A 410 -9.95 7.91 9.78
CA LYS A 410 -10.90 7.29 8.86
C LYS A 410 -12.28 7.95 8.93
N THR A 411 -12.82 8.15 10.14
CA THR A 411 -14.12 8.82 10.34
C THR A 411 -14.08 10.26 9.81
N PHE A 412 -12.99 10.99 10.07
CA PHE A 412 -12.83 12.36 9.57
C PHE A 412 -12.81 12.43 8.03
N VAL A 413 -12.06 11.54 7.37
CA VAL A 413 -12.03 11.45 5.90
C VAL A 413 -13.41 11.06 5.35
N GLU A 414 -14.08 10.09 5.99
CA GLU A 414 -15.43 9.65 5.64
C GLU A 414 -16.43 10.80 5.68
N GLU A 415 -16.49 11.57 6.77
CA GLU A 415 -17.42 12.70 6.93
C GLU A 415 -17.22 13.79 5.86
N ASN A 416 -15.96 14.02 5.45
CA ASN A 416 -15.62 15.08 4.52
C ASN A 416 -15.74 14.67 3.04
N PHE A 417 -15.53 13.41 2.68
CA PHE A 417 -15.52 12.96 1.28
C PHE A 417 -16.65 12.00 0.86
N SER A 418 -17.41 11.44 1.80
CA SER A 418 -18.58 10.57 1.49
C SER A 418 -19.82 11.36 1.06
N SER A 419 -19.85 12.66 1.34
CA SER A 419 -21.07 13.49 1.31
C SER A 419 -21.42 14.10 -0.07
N GLN A 420 -20.73 13.75 -1.16
CA GLN A 420 -20.90 14.45 -2.46
C GLN A 420 -21.31 13.59 -3.66
N THR A 421 -21.59 12.29 -3.51
CA THR A 421 -22.02 11.44 -4.65
C THR A 421 -23.50 11.55 -5.04
N ASN A 422 -24.29 12.47 -4.47
CA ASN A 422 -25.75 12.52 -4.70
C ASN A 422 -26.34 13.84 -5.22
N ASN A 423 -25.56 14.81 -5.71
CA ASN A 423 -26.11 16.10 -6.16
C ASN A 423 -25.79 16.56 -7.61
N ASP A 424 -25.18 15.73 -8.46
CA ASP A 424 -24.87 16.10 -9.85
C ASP A 424 -25.72 15.37 -10.92
N THR A 425 -26.92 14.89 -10.57
CA THR A 425 -27.88 14.30 -11.54
C THR A 425 -29.22 15.02 -11.65
N LEU A 426 -29.28 16.32 -11.35
CA LEU A 426 -30.41 17.16 -11.71
C LEU A 426 -29.92 18.54 -12.19
N LYS A 427 -29.62 18.63 -13.49
CA LYS A 427 -30.00 19.76 -14.35
C LYS A 427 -29.96 19.37 -15.82
#